data_AF-A0A3N5JC81-F1
#
_entry.id   AF-A0A3N5JC81-F1
#
_cell.length_a   1.000
_cell.length_b   1.000
_cell.length_c   1.000
_cell.angle_alpha   90.00
_cell.angle_beta   90.00
_cell.angle_gamma   90.00
#
_symmetry.space_group_name_H-M   'P 1'
#
loop_
_entity.id
_entity.type
_entity.pdbx_description
1 polymer ?
#
loop_
_entity_poly.entity_id
_entity_poly.type
_entity_poly.pdbx_seq_one_letter_code
_entity_poly.pdbx_strand_id
1 'polypeptide(L)'
;MKLLERLLSSALVADDLKNQLFAFLGGNAQEFPALGGQNLTRVQAADLLCELIPAEIQVRGICSLPVAAVAAAPHVSFDNWSEYFCNRIARRLHIGWVVAKNFRDQHAATIPVSIGRHIHVNRPTESDGPGRTEYESERARAVHEQYLTAIREASGRASLPVDLLAEFHSHHRTPDLEIATAGVNEELAADLFQFYNSLREKRPLLPAMKIAPLHELRLSADAARKSGSIRTEVARVALHIEIPLEMRQSESLRRLMLVSLRLTIDELLKQLQANPEIA
;
A
#
# COMPACT_ATOMS: atom_id res chain seq x y z
N MET A 1 23.21 2.94 24.02
CA MET A 1 21.91 2.26 24.23
C MET A 1 21.09 2.86 25.37
N LYS A 2 21.46 2.74 26.67
CA LYS A 2 20.63 3.25 27.80
C LYS A 2 20.27 4.75 27.77
N LEU A 3 21.09 5.58 27.11
CA LEU A 3 20.80 7.02 26.94
C LEU A 3 19.75 7.28 25.83
N LEU A 4 19.79 6.50 24.75
CA LEU A 4 18.80 6.55 23.67
C LEU A 4 17.43 6.09 24.17
N GLU A 5 17.39 4.99 24.93
CA GLU A 5 16.15 4.48 25.55
C GLU A 5 15.48 5.53 26.47
N ARG A 6 16.28 6.35 27.17
CA ARG A 6 15.77 7.46 27.99
C ARG A 6 15.27 8.65 27.17
N LEU A 7 15.97 9.01 26.09
CA LEU A 7 15.62 10.16 25.24
C LEU A 7 14.39 9.90 24.35
N LEU A 8 14.17 8.65 23.95
CA LEU A 8 13.03 8.22 23.13
C LEU A 8 11.73 8.06 23.93
N SER A 9 11.74 8.32 25.24
CA SER A 9 10.54 8.28 26.08
C SER A 9 9.54 9.42 25.80
N SER A 10 9.91 10.44 25.03
CA SER A 10 9.00 11.48 24.55
C SER A 10 8.87 11.47 23.03
N ALA A 11 7.63 11.44 22.53
CA ALA A 11 7.35 11.42 21.09
C ALA A 11 7.91 12.66 20.35
N LEU A 12 7.89 13.83 21.01
CA LEU A 12 8.42 15.07 20.45
C LEU A 12 9.93 15.02 20.21
N VAL A 13 10.71 14.41 21.11
CA VAL A 13 12.16 14.25 20.95
C VAL A 13 12.48 13.22 19.85
N ALA A 14 11.67 12.17 19.72
CA ALA A 14 11.85 11.20 18.64
C ALA A 14 11.61 11.82 17.26
N ASP A 15 10.59 12.67 17.10
CA ASP A 15 10.29 13.31 15.81
C ASP A 15 11.31 14.38 15.42
N ASP A 16 11.77 15.18 16.38
CA ASP A 16 12.87 16.13 16.15
C ASP A 16 14.16 15.40 15.74
N LEU A 17 14.53 14.32 16.45
CA LEU A 17 15.68 13.50 16.11
C LEU A 17 15.56 12.87 14.71
N LYS A 18 14.38 12.35 14.33
CA LYS A 18 14.15 11.84 12.97
C LYS A 18 14.40 12.92 11.92
N ASN A 19 13.85 14.11 12.11
CA ASN A 19 14.01 15.23 11.18
C ASN A 19 15.48 15.66 11.04
N GLN A 20 16.20 15.71 12.15
CA GLN A 20 17.63 16.01 12.16
C GLN A 20 18.45 14.93 11.43
N LEU A 21 18.14 13.64 11.67
CA LEU A 21 18.77 12.52 10.97
C LEU A 21 18.47 12.55 9.46
N PHE A 22 17.23 12.86 9.05
CA PHE A 22 16.87 13.05 7.64
C PHE A 22 17.69 14.17 6.99
N ALA A 23 17.75 15.35 7.63
CA ALA A 23 18.52 16.49 7.11
C ALA A 23 20.02 16.16 6.98
N PHE A 24 20.58 15.48 7.98
CA PHE A 24 21.97 15.04 7.99
C PHE A 24 22.27 14.04 6.87
N LEU A 25 21.42 13.01 6.72
CA LEU A 25 21.58 11.99 5.70
C LEU A 25 21.35 12.55 4.28
N GLY A 26 20.55 13.59 4.12
CA GLY A 26 20.41 14.32 2.85
C GLY A 26 21.54 15.31 2.55
N GLY A 27 22.39 15.64 3.53
CA GLY A 27 23.50 16.58 3.39
C GLY A 27 24.86 15.91 3.14
N ASN A 28 25.89 16.76 3.02
CA ASN A 28 27.29 16.34 2.82
C ASN A 28 28.09 16.20 4.12
N ALA A 29 27.45 16.44 5.27
CA ALA A 29 28.09 16.31 6.57
C ALA A 29 28.54 14.84 6.81
N GLN A 30 29.74 14.69 7.37
CA GLN A 30 30.35 13.39 7.63
C GLN A 30 29.92 12.80 8.98
N GLU A 31 29.56 13.65 9.93
CA GLU A 31 29.23 13.28 11.29
C GLU A 31 27.95 13.98 11.78
N PHE A 32 27.11 13.22 12.47
CA PHE A 32 25.90 13.71 13.10
C PHE A 32 26.15 13.96 14.59
N PRO A 33 25.94 15.17 15.12
CA PRO A 33 26.10 15.44 16.55
C PRO A 33 24.93 14.79 17.31
N ALA A 34 25.14 13.58 17.82
CA ALA A 34 24.10 12.88 18.58
C ALA A 34 23.94 13.45 19.99
N LEU A 35 22.72 13.31 20.52
CA LEU A 35 22.40 13.61 21.91
C LEU A 35 23.24 12.72 22.84
N GLY A 36 24.17 13.32 23.58
CA GLY A 36 25.11 12.62 24.46
C GLY A 36 26.59 12.84 24.15
N GLY A 37 26.93 13.69 23.17
CA GLY A 37 28.30 14.14 22.92
C GLY A 37 29.17 13.18 22.10
N GLN A 38 28.62 12.05 21.64
CA GLN A 38 29.26 11.18 20.67
C GLN A 38 28.70 11.50 19.28
N ASN A 39 29.58 11.78 18.32
CA ASN A 39 29.19 11.95 16.93
C ASN A 39 28.88 10.58 16.30
N LEU A 40 27.78 10.48 15.55
CA LEU A 40 27.48 9.28 14.75
C LEU A 40 28.05 9.44 13.35
N THR A 41 28.66 8.37 12.85
CA THR A 41 28.93 8.23 11.42
C THR A 41 27.62 8.17 10.62
N ARG A 42 27.70 8.36 9.29
CA ARG A 42 26.54 8.22 8.41
C ARG A 42 25.86 6.85 8.48
N VAL A 43 26.63 5.78 8.65
CA VAL A 43 26.09 4.42 8.81
C VAL A 43 25.34 4.30 10.14
N GLN A 44 25.95 4.72 11.25
CA GLN A 44 25.29 4.68 12.57
C GLN A 44 24.04 5.57 12.65
N ALA A 45 24.06 6.74 12.00
CA ALA A 45 22.90 7.61 11.90
C ALA A 45 21.78 6.98 11.06
N ALA A 46 22.14 6.24 10.00
CA ALA A 46 21.21 5.48 9.19
C ALA A 46 20.59 4.30 9.96
N ASP A 47 21.41 3.54 10.69
CA ASP A 47 20.95 2.45 11.55
C ASP A 47 20.00 2.96 12.64
N LEU A 48 20.36 4.09 13.27
CA LEU A 48 19.49 4.75 14.24
C LEU A 48 18.17 5.19 13.61
N LEU A 49 18.19 5.86 12.45
CA LEU A 49 16.96 6.21 11.74
C LEU A 49 16.12 4.96 11.44
N CYS A 50 16.77 3.84 11.15
CA CYS A 50 16.09 2.59 10.91
C CYS A 50 15.36 2.04 12.13
N GLU A 51 15.99 2.13 13.31
CA GLU A 51 15.39 1.78 14.59
C GLU A 51 14.22 2.70 14.96
N LEU A 52 14.33 3.99 14.65
CA LEU A 52 13.29 4.99 14.96
C LEU A 52 12.05 4.89 14.07
N ILE A 53 12.21 4.32 12.87
CA ILE A 53 11.15 4.20 11.87
C ILE A 53 11.20 2.77 11.29
N PRO A 54 10.77 1.74 12.05
CA PRO A 54 10.89 0.36 11.59
C PRO A 54 10.01 0.13 10.35
N ALA A 55 10.54 -0.62 9.39
CA ALA A 55 9.74 -1.16 8.30
C ALA A 55 8.91 -2.33 8.84
N GLU A 56 7.60 -2.28 8.63
CA GLU A 56 6.69 -3.25 9.25
C GLU A 56 5.52 -3.59 8.35
N ILE A 57 5.18 -4.88 8.31
CA ILE A 57 3.95 -5.39 7.70
C ILE A 57 3.04 -5.80 8.85
N GLN A 58 1.83 -5.26 8.87
CA GLN A 58 0.89 -5.46 9.97
C GLN A 58 -0.40 -6.10 9.47
N VAL A 59 -0.72 -7.25 10.04
CA VAL A 59 -2.08 -7.82 9.99
C VAL A 59 -2.90 -7.15 11.08
N ARG A 60 -3.92 -6.39 10.70
CA ARG A 60 -4.68 -5.54 11.63
C ARG A 60 -6.13 -6.00 11.83
N GLY A 61 -6.60 -6.90 10.97
CA GLY A 61 -7.87 -7.59 11.09
C GLY A 61 -7.88 -8.86 10.25
N ILE A 62 -8.69 -9.83 10.68
CA ILE A 62 -8.88 -11.12 10.00
C ILE A 62 -10.28 -11.13 9.38
N CYS A 63 -10.38 -11.61 8.14
CA CYS A 63 -11.64 -11.76 7.44
C CYS A 63 -12.58 -12.67 8.22
N SER A 64 -13.85 -12.25 8.38
CA SER A 64 -14.89 -13.06 9.03
C SER A 64 -16.00 -13.48 8.05
N LEU A 65 -15.82 -13.25 6.75
CA LEU A 65 -16.75 -13.65 5.72
C LEU A 65 -16.45 -15.06 5.20
N PRO A 66 -17.44 -15.77 4.63
CA PRO A 66 -17.19 -17.03 3.92
C PRO A 66 -16.27 -16.87 2.71
N VAL A 67 -16.35 -15.72 2.02
CA VAL A 67 -15.42 -15.35 0.95
C VAL A 67 -14.20 -14.69 1.59
N ALA A 68 -13.04 -15.32 1.43
CA ALA A 68 -11.79 -14.86 2.02
C ALA A 68 -11.27 -13.64 1.28
N ALA A 69 -11.53 -12.47 1.85
CA ALA A 69 -11.21 -11.19 1.24
C ALA A 69 -10.25 -10.38 2.10
N VAL A 70 -9.35 -9.65 1.43
CA VAL A 70 -8.32 -8.82 2.07
C VAL A 70 -8.25 -7.46 1.38
N ALA A 71 -8.28 -6.39 2.17
CA ALA A 71 -7.84 -5.07 1.75
C ALA A 71 -6.37 -4.86 2.14
N ALA A 72 -5.55 -4.31 1.25
CA ALA A 72 -4.15 -4.07 1.54
C ALA A 72 -3.69 -2.66 1.15
N ALA A 73 -2.74 -2.11 1.92
CA ALA A 73 -2.05 -0.87 1.57
C ALA A 73 -0.53 -1.13 1.63
N PRO A 74 0.12 -1.46 0.49
CA PRO A 74 1.51 -1.92 0.48
C PRO A 74 2.55 -0.79 0.64
N HIS A 75 2.16 0.47 0.48
CA HIS A 75 3.09 1.61 0.58
C HIS A 75 2.54 2.73 1.48
N VAL A 76 2.12 2.40 2.69
CA VAL A 76 1.70 3.42 3.65
C VAL A 76 2.86 4.40 3.91
N SER A 77 2.51 5.68 4.08
CA SER A 77 3.41 6.84 4.13
C SER A 77 3.90 7.35 2.77
N PHE A 78 3.87 6.53 1.72
CA PHE A 78 4.16 6.97 0.35
C PHE A 78 2.86 7.20 -0.45
N ASP A 79 1.97 6.20 -0.43
CA ASP A 79 0.64 6.28 -1.02
C ASP A 79 -0.29 7.02 -0.06
N ASN A 80 -0.24 8.35 -0.13
CA ASN A 80 -1.02 9.28 0.69
C ASN A 80 -2.49 8.85 0.79
N TRP A 81 -2.95 8.61 2.03
CA TRP A 81 -4.30 8.15 2.41
C TRP A 81 -4.67 6.71 2.04
N SER A 82 -3.78 5.88 1.47
CA SER A 82 -4.06 4.46 1.18
C SER A 82 -4.48 3.68 2.44
N GLU A 83 -3.78 3.87 3.57
CA GLU A 83 -4.14 3.25 4.86
C GLU A 83 -5.56 3.63 5.31
N TYR A 84 -5.97 4.89 5.07
CA TYR A 84 -7.30 5.37 5.41
C TYR A 84 -8.40 4.65 4.61
N PHE A 85 -8.21 4.46 3.31
CA PHE A 85 -9.18 3.72 2.49
C PHE A 85 -9.20 2.24 2.87
N CYS A 86 -8.03 1.62 2.94
CA CYS A 86 -7.84 0.22 3.29
C CYS A 86 -8.55 -0.12 4.63
N ASN A 87 -8.21 0.57 5.72
CA ASN A 87 -8.73 0.21 7.04
C ASN A 87 -10.23 0.50 7.21
N ARG A 88 -10.75 1.58 6.61
CA ARG A 88 -12.15 1.96 6.74
C ARG A 88 -13.05 1.03 5.93
N ILE A 89 -12.62 0.66 4.72
CA ILE A 89 -13.35 -0.29 3.87
C ILE A 89 -13.34 -1.65 4.55
N ALA A 90 -12.17 -2.13 4.98
CA ALA A 90 -12.04 -3.45 5.56
C ALA A 90 -12.93 -3.64 6.79
N ARG A 91 -12.89 -2.68 7.73
CA ARG A 91 -13.73 -2.70 8.93
C ARG A 91 -15.22 -2.66 8.63
N ARG A 92 -15.63 -1.97 7.55
CA ARG A 92 -17.05 -1.80 7.20
C ARG A 92 -17.61 -3.00 6.44
N LEU A 93 -16.74 -3.76 5.77
CA LEU A 93 -17.07 -4.97 5.02
C LEU A 93 -16.72 -6.26 5.78
N HIS A 94 -16.11 -6.16 6.96
CA HIS A 94 -15.69 -7.31 7.77
C HIS A 94 -14.69 -8.25 7.06
N ILE A 95 -13.84 -7.67 6.20
CA ILE A 95 -12.76 -8.37 5.50
C ILE A 95 -11.42 -8.15 6.22
N GLY A 96 -10.43 -9.00 5.94
CA GLY A 96 -9.09 -8.86 6.49
C GLY A 96 -8.39 -7.60 6.00
N TRP A 97 -7.41 -7.09 6.75
CA TRP A 97 -6.56 -6.04 6.19
C TRP A 97 -5.10 -6.05 6.62
N VAL A 98 -4.25 -5.69 5.65
CA VAL A 98 -2.79 -5.65 5.74
C VAL A 98 -2.29 -4.25 5.41
N VAL A 99 -1.36 -3.73 6.21
CA VAL A 99 -0.69 -2.46 5.90
C VAL A 99 0.82 -2.66 5.98
N ALA A 100 1.56 -2.15 5.00
CA ALA A 100 3.01 -2.14 5.01
C ALA A 100 3.52 -0.69 5.10
N LYS A 101 4.34 -0.42 6.11
CA LYS A 101 4.84 0.92 6.46
C LYS A 101 6.35 0.99 6.28
N ASN A 102 6.83 2.16 5.83
CA ASN A 102 8.25 2.52 5.81
C ASN A 102 9.15 1.65 4.91
N PHE A 103 8.58 0.93 3.95
CA PHE A 103 9.32 0.23 2.87
C PHE A 103 9.57 1.11 1.65
N ARG A 104 8.86 2.25 1.56
CA ARG A 104 9.07 3.35 0.64
C ARG A 104 8.86 4.65 1.42
N ASP A 105 9.88 5.45 1.63
CA ASP A 105 9.72 6.74 2.33
C ASP A 105 9.42 7.87 1.33
N GLN A 106 8.50 8.78 1.68
CA GLN A 106 8.23 10.03 0.97
C GLN A 106 9.47 10.95 0.87
N HIS A 107 10.48 10.73 1.72
CA HIS A 107 11.77 11.42 1.70
C HIS A 107 12.85 10.67 0.88
N ALA A 108 12.48 9.68 0.05
CA ALA A 108 13.42 8.86 -0.72
C ALA A 108 14.35 9.64 -1.68
N ALA A 109 14.05 10.90 -2.00
CA ALA A 109 14.96 11.75 -2.78
C ALA A 109 16.16 12.27 -1.94
N THR A 110 16.06 12.26 -0.61
CA THR A 110 17.07 12.79 0.31
C THR A 110 17.69 11.72 1.22
N ILE A 111 17.17 10.49 1.23
CA ILE A 111 17.77 9.37 1.96
C ILE A 111 18.69 8.63 0.99
N PRO A 112 20.01 8.53 1.25
CA PRO A 112 20.92 7.75 0.44
C PRO A 112 20.40 6.34 0.19
N VAL A 113 20.50 5.88 -1.06
CA VAL A 113 20.12 4.52 -1.50
C VAL A 113 20.75 3.43 -0.63
N SER A 114 21.95 3.69 -0.11
CA SER A 114 22.68 2.81 0.82
C SER A 114 21.97 2.57 2.16
N ILE A 115 20.89 3.29 2.46
CA ILE A 115 20.06 3.13 3.66
C ILE A 115 18.80 2.26 3.37
N GLY A 116 18.63 1.80 2.12
CA GLY A 116 17.96 0.53 1.80
C GLY A 116 16.43 0.47 1.82
N ARG A 117 15.71 1.57 1.71
CA ARG A 117 14.24 1.61 1.92
C ARG A 117 13.40 1.93 0.68
N HIS A 118 13.69 1.26 -0.43
CA HIS A 118 12.77 1.28 -1.56
C HIS A 118 12.50 -0.14 -2.04
N ILE A 119 12.02 -0.94 -1.09
CA ILE A 119 11.55 -2.30 -1.33
C ILE A 119 10.09 -2.22 -1.75
N HIS A 120 9.79 -2.80 -2.90
CA HIS A 120 8.45 -2.77 -3.46
C HIS A 120 7.64 -3.91 -2.87
N VAL A 121 7.12 -3.80 -1.64
CA VAL A 121 6.52 -4.91 -0.87
C VAL A 121 5.52 -5.79 -1.66
N ASN A 122 4.76 -5.20 -2.58
CA ASN A 122 3.81 -5.92 -3.42
C ASN A 122 4.43 -6.70 -4.60
N ARG A 123 5.77 -6.76 -4.71
CA ARG A 123 6.53 -7.52 -5.71
C ARG A 123 7.95 -7.85 -5.21
N PRO A 124 8.64 -8.88 -5.74
CA PRO A 124 9.96 -9.31 -5.25
C PRO A 124 11.11 -8.42 -5.76
N THR A 125 10.91 -7.11 -5.85
CA THR A 125 11.88 -6.15 -6.39
C THR A 125 12.13 -5.00 -5.45
N GLU A 126 13.26 -4.33 -5.65
CA GLU A 126 13.59 -3.05 -5.06
C GLU A 126 14.23 -2.13 -6.11
N SER A 127 14.52 -0.89 -5.77
CA SER A 127 15.19 0.03 -6.69
C SER A 127 15.97 1.10 -5.95
N ASP A 128 16.90 1.75 -6.66
CA ASP A 128 17.75 2.82 -6.11
C ASP A 128 17.00 4.15 -5.88
N GLY A 129 15.68 4.14 -5.87
CA GLY A 129 14.84 5.30 -5.61
C GLY A 129 13.61 5.39 -6.52
N PRO A 130 12.73 6.37 -6.30
CA PRO A 130 11.49 6.51 -7.08
C PRO A 130 11.76 6.65 -8.58
N GLY A 131 11.10 5.82 -9.40
CA GLY A 131 11.25 5.86 -10.86
C GLY A 131 12.58 5.34 -11.40
N ARG A 132 13.41 4.71 -10.56
CA ARG A 132 14.64 4.02 -10.98
C ARG A 132 14.35 2.59 -11.42
N THR A 133 15.31 2.00 -12.11
CA THR A 133 15.27 0.59 -12.53
C THR A 133 15.06 -0.30 -11.31
N GLU A 134 14.10 -1.21 -11.43
CA GLU A 134 13.85 -2.22 -10.42
C GLU A 134 14.74 -3.44 -10.65
N TYR A 135 15.21 -4.03 -9.56
CA TYR A 135 16.00 -5.26 -9.59
C TYR A 135 15.56 -6.19 -8.45
N GLU A 136 15.74 -7.49 -8.65
CA GLU A 136 15.46 -8.48 -7.60
C GLU A 136 16.62 -8.57 -6.61
N SER A 137 16.29 -8.80 -5.34
CA SER A 137 17.27 -9.10 -4.30
C SER A 137 16.69 -10.07 -3.27
N GLU A 138 17.57 -10.73 -2.52
CA GLU A 138 17.14 -11.65 -1.46
C GLU A 138 16.29 -10.96 -0.40
N ARG A 139 16.65 -9.72 -0.02
CA ARG A 139 15.86 -8.94 0.94
C ARG A 139 14.49 -8.55 0.39
N ALA A 140 14.39 -8.16 -0.89
CA ALA A 140 13.12 -7.81 -1.50
C ALA A 140 12.19 -9.02 -1.61
N ARG A 141 12.74 -10.19 -1.97
CA ARG A 141 12.01 -11.46 -1.96
C ARG A 141 11.53 -11.82 -0.55
N ALA A 142 12.39 -11.73 0.46
CA ALA A 142 12.02 -12.04 1.84
C ALA A 142 10.88 -11.14 2.36
N VAL A 143 10.93 -9.84 2.07
CA VAL A 143 9.86 -8.89 2.42
C VAL A 143 8.57 -9.20 1.65
N HIS A 144 8.67 -9.52 0.36
CA HIS A 144 7.51 -9.91 -0.43
C HIS A 144 6.83 -11.17 0.14
N GLU A 145 7.60 -12.19 0.52
CA GLU A 145 7.06 -13.41 1.15
C GLU A 145 6.40 -13.13 2.52
N GLN A 146 6.97 -12.22 3.31
CA GLN A 146 6.32 -11.77 4.55
C GLN A 146 4.98 -11.09 4.26
N TYR A 147 4.89 -10.32 3.19
CA TYR A 147 3.65 -9.66 2.77
C TYR A 147 2.60 -10.67 2.29
N LEU A 148 3.00 -11.67 1.49
CA LEU A 148 2.11 -12.76 1.09
C LEU A 148 1.61 -13.57 2.29
N THR A 149 2.49 -13.82 3.27
CA THR A 149 2.14 -14.46 4.54
C THR A 149 1.10 -13.64 5.30
N ALA A 150 1.29 -12.32 5.38
CA ALA A 150 0.34 -11.42 6.02
C ALA A 150 -1.02 -11.38 5.30
N ILE A 151 -1.04 -11.39 3.97
CA ILE A 151 -2.29 -11.50 3.18
C ILE A 151 -3.03 -12.79 3.52
N ARG A 152 -2.33 -13.93 3.51
CA ARG A 152 -2.88 -15.23 3.89
C ARG A 152 -3.46 -15.20 5.31
N GLU A 153 -2.72 -14.68 6.27
CA GLU A 153 -3.16 -14.57 7.67
C GLU A 153 -4.39 -13.66 7.82
N ALA A 154 -4.37 -12.49 7.19
CA ALA A 154 -5.51 -11.56 7.18
C ALA A 154 -6.75 -12.18 6.54
N SER A 155 -6.59 -13.07 5.56
CA SER A 155 -7.70 -13.76 4.91
C SER A 155 -8.36 -14.83 5.80
N GLY A 156 -7.69 -15.27 6.87
CA GLY A 156 -8.13 -16.39 7.70
C GLY A 156 -7.96 -17.78 7.05
N ARG A 157 -7.37 -17.86 5.85
CA ARG A 157 -7.12 -19.14 5.15
C ARG A 157 -5.81 -19.80 5.60
N ALA A 158 -5.78 -21.13 5.48
CA ALA A 158 -4.56 -21.91 5.66
C ALA A 158 -3.53 -21.68 4.53
N SER A 159 -3.99 -21.41 3.31
CA SER A 159 -3.16 -21.22 2.11
C SER A 159 -3.73 -20.13 1.19
N LEU A 160 -2.87 -19.62 0.31
CA LEU A 160 -3.26 -18.86 -0.88
C LEU A 160 -3.83 -19.83 -1.96
N PRO A 161 -4.58 -19.34 -2.97
CA PRO A 161 -5.03 -17.96 -3.14
C PRO A 161 -6.17 -17.56 -2.18
N VAL A 162 -6.28 -16.27 -1.90
CA VAL A 162 -7.49 -15.66 -1.32
C VAL A 162 -8.56 -15.48 -2.41
N ASP A 163 -9.81 -15.26 -2.04
CA ASP A 163 -10.88 -15.07 -3.04
C ASP A 163 -10.86 -13.65 -3.62
N LEU A 164 -10.59 -12.64 -2.78
CA LEU A 164 -10.45 -11.24 -3.20
C LEU A 164 -9.27 -10.55 -2.51
N LEU A 165 -8.42 -9.89 -3.28
CA LEU A 165 -7.43 -8.92 -2.80
C LEU A 165 -7.70 -7.53 -3.39
N ALA A 166 -7.90 -6.52 -2.55
CA ALA A 166 -8.00 -5.13 -2.98
C ALA A 166 -6.80 -4.33 -2.45
N GLU A 167 -5.83 -4.02 -3.31
CA GLU A 167 -4.67 -3.18 -2.99
C GLU A 167 -4.99 -1.70 -3.26
N PHE A 168 -4.82 -0.85 -2.25
CA PHE A 168 -5.07 0.58 -2.32
C PHE A 168 -3.76 1.35 -2.50
N HIS A 169 -3.72 2.15 -3.56
CA HIS A 169 -2.62 3.00 -3.96
C HIS A 169 -3.09 4.43 -4.19
N SER A 170 -2.13 5.33 -4.45
CA SER A 170 -2.44 6.72 -4.75
C SER A 170 -1.50 7.26 -5.81
N HIS A 171 -2.04 8.07 -6.72
CA HIS A 171 -1.25 8.71 -7.78
C HIS A 171 -1.62 10.18 -7.92
N HIS A 172 -0.79 10.89 -8.70
CA HIS A 172 -0.96 12.29 -9.09
C HIS A 172 -0.94 12.48 -10.61
N ARG A 173 -0.99 11.38 -11.38
CA ARG A 173 -0.70 11.37 -12.82
C ARG A 173 -1.93 11.51 -13.72
N THR A 174 -3.10 11.15 -13.20
CA THR A 174 -4.39 11.19 -13.93
C THR A 174 -5.48 11.64 -12.96
N PRO A 175 -6.56 12.27 -13.47
CA PRO A 175 -7.72 12.62 -12.65
C PRO A 175 -8.69 11.44 -12.45
N ASP A 176 -8.49 10.35 -13.18
CA ASP A 176 -9.37 9.18 -13.19
C ASP A 176 -9.04 8.24 -12.04
N LEU A 177 -10.05 7.52 -11.55
CA LEU A 177 -9.84 6.32 -10.73
C LEU A 177 -9.43 5.18 -11.67
N GLU A 178 -8.23 4.63 -11.51
CA GLU A 178 -7.77 3.49 -12.31
C GLU A 178 -7.75 2.20 -11.48
N ILE A 179 -8.31 1.12 -12.03
CA ILE A 179 -8.35 -0.20 -11.38
C ILE A 179 -7.74 -1.23 -12.32
N ALA A 180 -6.49 -1.62 -12.07
CA ALA A 180 -5.90 -2.77 -12.72
C ALA A 180 -6.39 -4.05 -12.03
N THR A 181 -6.59 -5.11 -12.80
CA THR A 181 -7.24 -6.34 -12.32
C THR A 181 -6.47 -7.59 -12.69
N ALA A 182 -6.68 -8.65 -11.92
CA ALA A 182 -6.32 -10.02 -12.26
C ALA A 182 -7.46 -10.96 -11.86
N GLY A 183 -7.71 -12.00 -12.67
CA GLY A 183 -8.86 -12.89 -12.50
C GLY A 183 -10.22 -12.22 -12.62
N VAL A 184 -10.27 -11.04 -13.27
CA VAL A 184 -11.51 -10.34 -13.62
C VAL A 184 -11.67 -10.42 -15.14
N ASN A 185 -12.75 -11.04 -15.60
CA ASN A 185 -13.10 -11.09 -17.02
C ASN A 185 -13.81 -9.79 -17.47
N GLU A 186 -14.07 -9.66 -18.77
CA GLU A 186 -14.73 -8.47 -19.33
C GLU A 186 -16.14 -8.24 -18.75
N GLU A 187 -16.93 -9.31 -18.54
CA GLU A 187 -18.28 -9.22 -17.99
C GLU A 187 -18.28 -8.66 -16.56
N LEU A 188 -17.49 -9.24 -15.67
CA LEU A 188 -17.34 -8.77 -14.28
C LEU A 188 -16.80 -7.34 -14.23
N ALA A 189 -15.82 -6.99 -15.08
CA ALA A 189 -15.34 -5.62 -15.15
C ALA A 189 -16.42 -4.65 -15.63
N ALA A 190 -17.25 -5.05 -16.61
CA ALA A 190 -18.36 -4.25 -17.09
C ALA A 190 -19.42 -4.02 -16.01
N ASP A 191 -19.74 -5.04 -15.23
CA ASP A 191 -20.70 -4.93 -14.12
C ASP A 191 -20.20 -3.95 -13.05
N LEU A 192 -18.92 -4.08 -12.64
CA LEU A 192 -18.31 -3.14 -11.69
C LEU A 192 -18.27 -1.71 -12.24
N PHE A 193 -17.98 -1.57 -13.54
CA PHE A 193 -17.96 -0.28 -14.23
C PHE A 193 -19.34 0.39 -14.27
N GLN A 194 -20.37 -0.35 -14.66
CA GLN A 194 -21.75 0.13 -14.68
C GLN A 194 -22.23 0.48 -13.27
N PHE A 195 -21.94 -0.38 -12.28
CA PHE A 195 -22.28 -0.13 -10.89
C PHE A 195 -21.65 1.18 -10.38
N TYR A 196 -20.34 1.36 -10.58
CA TYR A 196 -19.67 2.60 -10.18
C TYR A 196 -20.23 3.83 -10.91
N ASN A 197 -20.53 3.74 -12.20
CA ASN A 197 -21.13 4.84 -12.95
C ASN A 197 -22.51 5.21 -12.41
N SER A 198 -23.33 4.24 -11.98
CA SER A 198 -24.61 4.53 -11.32
C SER A 198 -24.42 5.29 -9.99
N LEU A 199 -23.32 5.05 -9.27
CA LEU A 199 -22.97 5.83 -8.08
C LEU A 199 -22.56 7.26 -8.45
N ARG A 200 -21.83 7.42 -9.56
CA ARG A 200 -21.37 8.72 -10.09
C ARG A 200 -22.51 9.58 -10.62
N GLU A 201 -23.52 9.01 -11.26
CA GLU A 201 -24.74 9.75 -11.64
C GLU A 201 -25.39 10.43 -10.43
N LYS A 202 -25.43 9.72 -9.29
CA LYS A 202 -25.96 10.24 -8.03
C LYS A 202 -24.99 11.15 -7.29
N ARG A 203 -23.70 11.13 -7.66
CA ARG A 203 -22.59 11.81 -6.99
C ARG A 203 -21.62 12.38 -8.03
N PRO A 204 -21.98 13.49 -8.71
CA PRO A 204 -21.22 13.99 -9.87
C PRO A 204 -19.76 14.37 -9.59
N LEU A 205 -19.39 14.56 -8.32
CA LEU A 205 -18.01 14.83 -7.89
C LEU A 205 -17.10 13.60 -7.91
N LEU A 206 -17.63 12.40 -8.17
CA LEU A 206 -16.79 11.21 -8.34
C LEU A 206 -16.02 11.28 -9.67
N PRO A 207 -14.73 10.90 -9.68
CA PRO A 207 -13.95 10.85 -10.90
C PRO A 207 -14.52 9.80 -11.84
N ALA A 208 -14.23 9.94 -13.13
CA ALA A 208 -14.43 8.84 -14.06
C ALA A 208 -13.59 7.65 -13.61
N MET A 209 -14.08 6.43 -13.86
CA MET A 209 -13.35 5.21 -13.56
C MET A 209 -12.83 4.60 -14.86
N LYS A 210 -11.64 4.02 -14.81
CA LYS A 210 -11.12 3.11 -15.81
C LYS A 210 -10.78 1.80 -15.12
N ILE A 211 -11.16 0.69 -15.72
CA ILE A 211 -10.96 -0.64 -15.16
C ILE A 211 -10.50 -1.59 -16.26
N ALA A 212 -9.48 -2.39 -15.98
CA ALA A 212 -9.05 -3.47 -16.87
C ALA A 212 -10.01 -4.69 -16.72
N PRO A 213 -10.27 -5.46 -17.79
CA PRO A 213 -9.71 -5.30 -19.15
C PRO A 213 -10.45 -4.30 -20.06
N LEU A 214 -11.53 -3.66 -19.59
CA LEU A 214 -12.37 -2.79 -20.45
C LEU A 214 -11.65 -1.55 -20.98
N HIS A 215 -10.70 -1.02 -20.22
CA HIS A 215 -10.02 0.23 -20.52
C HIS A 215 -8.51 0.05 -20.48
N GLU A 216 -7.80 0.70 -21.39
CA GLU A 216 -6.36 0.90 -21.25
C GLU A 216 -6.07 1.80 -20.04
N LEU A 217 -5.15 1.34 -19.18
CA LEU A 217 -4.76 2.03 -17.96
C LEU A 217 -3.40 2.67 -18.13
N ARG A 218 -3.21 3.85 -17.53
CA ARG A 218 -1.89 4.47 -17.43
C ARG A 218 -1.07 3.82 -16.32
N LEU A 219 -1.74 3.26 -15.32
CA LEU A 219 -1.16 2.59 -14.15
C LEU A 219 -1.49 1.09 -14.19
N SER A 220 -0.88 0.37 -15.14
CA SER A 220 -1.25 -1.02 -15.51
C SER A 220 -0.97 -2.11 -14.47
N ALA A 221 -0.22 -1.79 -13.39
CA ALA A 221 0.20 -2.74 -12.36
C ALA A 221 0.89 -4.03 -12.90
N ASP A 222 1.46 -3.98 -14.11
CA ASP A 222 1.95 -5.17 -14.84
C ASP A 222 2.99 -5.98 -14.05
N ALA A 223 3.91 -5.30 -13.37
CA ALA A 223 4.92 -5.97 -12.55
C ALA A 223 4.27 -6.75 -11.39
N ALA A 224 3.27 -6.14 -10.74
CA ALA A 224 2.56 -6.79 -9.65
C ALA A 224 1.69 -7.96 -10.14
N ARG A 225 1.15 -7.89 -11.38
CA ARG A 225 0.44 -9.01 -12.02
C ARG A 225 1.35 -10.17 -12.41
N LYS A 226 2.56 -9.89 -12.87
CA LYS A 226 3.48 -10.93 -13.38
C LYS A 226 4.20 -11.69 -12.26
N SER A 227 4.64 -10.98 -11.23
CA SER A 227 5.46 -11.57 -10.16
C SER A 227 5.13 -11.07 -8.76
N GLY A 228 4.10 -10.22 -8.61
CA GLY A 228 3.72 -9.61 -7.34
C GLY A 228 2.46 -10.19 -6.70
N SER A 229 1.87 -9.45 -5.77
CA SER A 229 0.77 -9.90 -4.91
C SER A 229 -0.59 -10.01 -5.60
N ILE A 230 -0.78 -9.38 -6.75
CA ILE A 230 -2.08 -9.38 -7.46
C ILE A 230 -2.16 -10.46 -8.56
N ARG A 231 -1.24 -11.43 -8.57
CA ARG A 231 -1.31 -12.59 -9.47
C ARG A 231 -2.36 -13.61 -9.01
N THR A 232 -2.88 -14.41 -9.93
CA THR A 232 -3.98 -15.35 -9.66
C THR A 232 -3.62 -16.47 -8.69
N GLU A 233 -2.34 -16.77 -8.51
CA GLU A 233 -1.83 -17.71 -7.51
C GLU A 233 -1.90 -17.16 -6.08
N VAL A 234 -2.02 -15.84 -5.92
CA VAL A 234 -2.15 -15.16 -4.62
C VAL A 234 -3.60 -14.77 -4.33
N ALA A 235 -4.34 -14.31 -5.34
CA ALA A 235 -5.73 -13.95 -5.20
C ALA A 235 -6.51 -14.31 -6.46
N ARG A 236 -7.63 -15.03 -6.32
CA ARG A 236 -8.48 -15.41 -7.44
C ARG A 236 -8.99 -14.18 -8.17
N VAL A 237 -9.48 -13.19 -7.42
CA VAL A 237 -9.73 -11.84 -7.93
C VAL A 237 -8.80 -10.85 -7.22
N ALA A 238 -8.14 -10.00 -8.00
CA ALA A 238 -7.35 -8.90 -7.46
C ALA A 238 -7.75 -7.56 -8.09
N LEU A 239 -7.85 -6.53 -7.27
CA LEU A 239 -8.02 -5.14 -7.65
C LEU A 239 -6.81 -4.33 -7.18
N HIS A 240 -6.08 -3.71 -8.11
CA HIS A 240 -5.05 -2.71 -7.84
C HIS A 240 -5.66 -1.34 -8.10
N ILE A 241 -6.02 -0.64 -7.02
CA ILE A 241 -6.86 0.56 -7.04
C ILE A 241 -5.97 1.80 -6.86
N GLU A 242 -5.88 2.61 -7.91
CA GLU A 242 -5.11 3.85 -7.93
C GLU A 242 -6.04 5.05 -7.73
N ILE A 243 -5.94 5.69 -6.55
CA ILE A 243 -6.83 6.79 -6.17
C ILE A 243 -6.23 8.14 -6.59
N PRO A 244 -6.98 8.97 -7.36
CA PRO A 244 -6.47 10.26 -7.86
C PRO A 244 -6.26 11.28 -6.75
N LEU A 245 -5.38 12.25 -6.98
CA LEU A 245 -5.00 13.26 -6.00
C LEU A 245 -6.17 14.10 -5.53
N GLU A 246 -7.02 14.52 -6.45
CA GLU A 246 -8.18 15.39 -6.25
C GLU A 246 -9.11 14.81 -5.16
N MET A 247 -9.31 13.49 -5.20
CA MET A 247 -10.18 12.78 -4.25
C MET A 247 -9.57 12.62 -2.85
N ARG A 248 -8.32 13.07 -2.67
CA ARG A 248 -7.56 12.96 -1.43
C ARG A 248 -7.29 14.32 -0.78
N GLN A 249 -7.59 15.43 -1.45
CA GLN A 249 -7.28 16.78 -0.98
C GLN A 249 -8.15 17.23 0.20
N SER A 250 -9.44 16.93 0.20
CA SER A 250 -10.36 17.33 1.28
C SER A 250 -11.00 16.13 1.97
N GLU A 251 -11.41 16.30 3.22
CA GLU A 251 -12.10 15.24 3.96
C GLU A 251 -13.42 14.83 3.29
N SER A 252 -14.18 15.79 2.78
CA SER A 252 -15.44 15.53 2.08
C SER A 252 -15.23 14.66 0.84
N LEU A 253 -14.21 14.95 0.03
CA LEU A 253 -13.88 14.16 -1.16
C LEU A 253 -13.33 12.77 -0.78
N ARG A 254 -12.49 12.68 0.26
CA ARG A 254 -12.01 11.38 0.77
C ARG A 254 -13.16 10.50 1.25
N ARG A 255 -14.11 11.06 1.99
CA ARG A 255 -15.31 10.35 2.45
C ARG A 255 -16.20 9.93 1.27
N LEU A 256 -16.34 10.78 0.26
CA LEU A 256 -17.09 10.47 -0.95
C LEU A 256 -16.48 9.27 -1.68
N MET A 257 -15.17 9.31 -1.95
CA MET A 257 -14.44 8.21 -2.58
C MET A 257 -14.49 6.93 -1.74
N LEU A 258 -14.33 7.05 -0.42
CA LEU A 258 -14.38 5.92 0.52
C LEU A 258 -15.72 5.18 0.42
N VAL A 259 -16.83 5.92 0.44
CA VAL A 259 -18.17 5.33 0.35
C VAL A 259 -18.36 4.63 -1.00
N SER A 260 -17.92 5.24 -2.10
CA SER A 260 -18.06 4.65 -3.43
C SER A 260 -17.22 3.39 -3.60
N LEU A 261 -15.93 3.42 -3.28
CA LEU A 261 -15.06 2.24 -3.34
C LEU A 261 -15.58 1.12 -2.44
N ARG A 262 -16.04 1.44 -1.23
CA ARG A 262 -16.68 0.46 -0.35
C ARG A 262 -17.86 -0.22 -1.03
N LEU A 263 -18.76 0.56 -1.64
CA LEU A 263 -19.95 0.00 -2.30
C LEU A 263 -19.57 -0.84 -3.51
N THR A 264 -18.58 -0.43 -4.31
CA THR A 264 -18.10 -1.21 -5.45
C THR A 264 -17.47 -2.53 -5.01
N ILE A 265 -16.68 -2.52 -3.93
CA ILE A 265 -16.08 -3.75 -3.38
C ILE A 265 -17.14 -4.64 -2.73
N ASP A 266 -18.12 -4.06 -2.04
CA ASP A 266 -19.27 -4.81 -1.49
C ASP A 266 -20.07 -5.51 -2.59
N GLU A 267 -20.26 -4.85 -3.73
CA GLU A 267 -20.90 -5.44 -4.90
C GLU A 267 -20.11 -6.62 -5.46
N LEU A 268 -18.79 -6.47 -5.63
CA LEU A 268 -17.91 -7.57 -6.04
C LEU A 268 -17.98 -8.75 -5.06
N LEU A 269 -17.94 -8.48 -3.75
CA LEU A 269 -18.04 -9.52 -2.72
C LEU A 269 -19.35 -10.31 -2.83
N LYS A 270 -20.48 -9.65 -3.08
CA LYS A 270 -21.77 -10.31 -3.29
C LYS A 270 -21.77 -11.20 -4.52
N GLN A 271 -21.17 -10.75 -5.61
CA GLN A 271 -21.06 -11.55 -6.83
C GLN A 271 -20.19 -12.79 -6.62
N LEU A 272 -19.04 -12.64 -5.93
CA LEU A 272 -18.18 -13.77 -5.56
C LEU A 272 -18.86 -14.76 -4.59
N GLN A 273 -19.70 -14.27 -3.68
CA GLN A 273 -20.51 -15.13 -2.80
C GLN A 273 -21.59 -15.89 -3.56
N ALA A 274 -22.23 -15.24 -4.52
CA ALA A 274 -23.32 -15.82 -5.32
C ALA A 274 -22.80 -16.83 -6.35
N ASN A 275 -21.61 -16.59 -6.90
CA ASN A 275 -21.01 -17.47 -7.88
C ASN A 275 -19.48 -17.56 -7.66
N PRO A 276 -19.04 -18.54 -6.87
CA PRO A 276 -17.62 -18.76 -6.59
C PRO A 276 -16.78 -19.08 -7.83
N GLU A 277 -17.38 -19.38 -8.99
CA GLU A 277 -16.67 -19.73 -10.23
C GLU A 277 -16.42 -18.52 -11.15
N ILE A 278 -16.87 -17.30 -10.79
CA ILE A 278 -16.70 -16.08 -11.61
C ILE A 278 -15.22 -15.62 -11.69
N ALA A 279 -14.36 -16.18 -10.86
CA ALA A 279 -12.94 -15.84 -10.72
C ALA A 279 -12.00 -16.89 -11.31
#